data_AF-A0A1H7KNG3-F1
#
_entry.id   AF-A0A1H7KNG3-F1
#
_cell.length_a   1.000
_cell.length_b   1.000
_cell.length_c   1.000
_cell.angle_alpha   90.00
_cell.angle_beta   90.00
_cell.angle_gamma   90.00
#
_symmetry.space_group_name_H-M   'P 1'
#
loop_
_entity.id
_entity.type
_entity.pdbx_description
1 polymer ?
#
loop_
_entity_poly.entity_id
_entity_poly.type
_entity_poly.pdbx_seq_one_letter_code
_entity_poly.pdbx_strand_id
1 'polypeptide(L)'
;MPPRHLIAVAALTVLALAACKPAEPPAASPPADTSTAAIPGTDAAVAVDKALAAEVTDKAGVIIDRKALAGEFEGNNSKLVIEADGAYTQTLSAGGAQLSSTGTWSAAGPGALLLDPTDPAAQDVRFDVVSADELHSQDGTYTFKRTR
;
A
#
# COMPACT_ATOMS: atom_id res chain seq x y z
N MET A 1 -25.73 -7.61 43.65
CA MET A 1 -24.73 -8.57 44.17
C MET A 1 -24.14 -9.34 43.00
N PRO A 2 -22.81 -9.46 42.87
CA PRO A 2 -22.18 -10.26 41.80
C PRO A 2 -21.40 -11.50 42.32
N PRO A 3 -21.56 -12.70 41.71
CA PRO A 3 -20.55 -13.76 41.72
C PRO A 3 -19.43 -13.44 40.69
N ARG A 4 -18.12 -13.72 40.84
CA ARG A 4 -17.28 -14.45 41.84
C ARG A 4 -17.64 -15.94 42.01
N HIS A 5 -16.78 -16.95 41.80
CA HIS A 5 -15.40 -17.10 41.25
C HIS A 5 -15.37 -18.48 40.50
N LEU A 6 -14.34 -19.08 39.87
CA LEU A 6 -12.86 -19.01 39.84
C LEU A 6 -12.36 -18.57 38.41
N ILE A 7 -11.09 -18.51 37.96
CA ILE A 7 -9.74 -19.06 38.26
C ILE A 7 -9.40 -20.46 37.68
N ALA A 8 -8.52 -20.47 36.66
CA ALA A 8 -7.62 -21.57 36.32
C ALA A 8 -6.36 -21.01 35.63
N VAL A 9 -5.22 -20.93 36.34
CA VAL A 9 -3.92 -20.47 35.80
C VAL A 9 -2.84 -21.48 36.18
N ALA A 10 -2.19 -22.09 35.19
CA ALA A 10 -1.04 -22.98 35.33
C ALA A 10 -0.37 -23.22 33.96
N ALA A 11 0.94 -23.49 33.84
CA ALA A 11 2.07 -23.18 34.73
C ALA A 11 3.43 -23.32 33.99
N LEU A 12 4.35 -22.41 34.30
CA LEU A 12 5.82 -22.55 34.40
C LEU A 12 6.65 -23.41 33.40
N THR A 13 7.55 -22.71 32.69
CA THR A 13 9.02 -22.93 32.55
C THR A 13 9.63 -24.30 32.17
N VAL A 14 10.60 -24.26 31.25
CA VAL A 14 12.01 -24.66 31.52
C VAL A 14 12.96 -23.68 30.82
N LEU A 15 14.11 -23.35 31.42
CA LEU A 15 15.23 -22.64 30.80
C LEU A 15 16.42 -23.59 30.65
N ALA A 16 17.17 -23.54 29.54
CA ALA A 16 18.41 -24.29 29.39
C ALA A 16 19.44 -23.51 28.55
N LEU A 17 20.57 -23.14 29.16
CA LEU A 17 21.76 -22.68 28.44
C LEU A 17 22.72 -23.86 28.30
N ALA A 18 23.27 -24.05 27.10
CA ALA A 18 24.38 -24.98 26.86
C ALA A 18 25.38 -24.36 25.88
N ALA A 19 26.63 -24.21 26.32
CA ALA A 19 27.71 -23.67 25.49
C ALA A 19 28.97 -24.52 25.69
N CYS A 20 29.41 -25.25 24.66
CA CYS A 20 30.76 -25.83 24.53
C CYS A 20 31.06 -26.39 23.12
N LYS A 21 31.78 -25.58 22.32
CA LYS A 21 33.04 -25.85 21.54
C LYS A 21 33.51 -27.33 21.42
N PRO A 22 34.19 -27.80 20.33
CA PRO A 22 34.93 -27.09 19.25
C PRO A 22 34.47 -27.41 17.80
N ALA A 23 35.30 -27.06 16.79
CA ALA A 23 35.07 -27.26 15.36
C ALA A 23 36.27 -27.96 14.67
N GLU A 24 36.01 -28.67 13.56
CA GLU A 24 36.98 -29.10 12.53
C GLU A 24 36.22 -29.53 11.24
N PRO A 25 36.59 -29.10 10.02
CA PRO A 25 36.01 -29.57 8.74
C PRO A 25 36.89 -30.65 8.06
N PRO A 26 36.35 -31.56 7.22
CA PRO A 26 36.55 -31.38 5.76
C PRO A 26 35.52 -32.04 4.80
N ALA A 27 35.64 -31.65 3.51
CA ALA A 27 35.38 -32.44 2.29
C ALA A 27 33.95 -32.92 1.89
N ALA A 28 33.31 -32.08 1.05
CA ALA A 28 32.63 -32.38 -0.23
C ALA A 28 31.94 -33.75 -0.50
N SER A 29 30.66 -33.69 -0.88
CA SER A 29 30.01 -34.62 -1.83
C SER A 29 28.73 -34.01 -2.45
N PRO A 30 28.66 -33.78 -3.78
CA PRO A 30 27.42 -33.59 -4.54
C PRO A 30 26.92 -34.94 -5.12
N PRO A 31 25.75 -35.03 -5.79
CA PRO A 31 24.66 -34.06 -5.93
C PRO A 31 23.30 -34.60 -5.43
N ALA A 32 22.25 -33.77 -5.45
CA ALA A 32 20.85 -34.23 -5.54
C ALA A 32 19.91 -33.11 -6.02
N ASP A 33 19.53 -33.11 -7.30
CA ASP A 33 18.49 -32.21 -7.83
C ASP A 33 17.09 -32.65 -7.35
N THR A 34 16.69 -32.20 -6.16
CA THR A 34 15.29 -32.31 -5.73
C THR A 34 14.47 -31.20 -6.37
N SER A 35 13.92 -31.49 -7.56
CA SER A 35 12.89 -30.69 -8.21
C SER A 35 11.62 -30.65 -7.35
N THR A 36 11.54 -29.66 -6.46
CA THR A 36 10.30 -29.33 -5.75
C THR A 36 9.33 -28.74 -6.77
N ALA A 37 8.29 -29.50 -7.08
CA ALA A 37 7.30 -29.12 -8.08
C ALA A 37 6.70 -27.74 -7.76
N ALA A 38 6.59 -26.90 -8.79
CA ALA A 38 5.92 -25.61 -8.66
C ALA A 38 4.46 -25.82 -8.26
N ILE A 39 4.10 -25.41 -7.04
CA ILE A 39 2.71 -25.16 -6.70
C ILE A 39 2.33 -23.88 -7.45
N PRO A 40 1.33 -23.89 -8.37
CA PRO A 40 0.80 -22.67 -8.96
C PRO A 40 -0.05 -21.95 -7.91
N GLY A 41 0.64 -21.31 -6.96
CA GLY A 41 0.04 -20.35 -6.05
C GLY A 41 -0.35 -19.12 -6.86
N THR A 42 -1.57 -19.11 -7.39
CA THR A 42 -2.18 -17.93 -8.00
C THR A 42 -2.57 -16.93 -6.91
N ASP A 43 -1.57 -16.40 -6.21
CA ASP A 43 -1.66 -15.06 -5.65
C ASP A 43 -1.06 -14.09 -6.67
N ALA A 44 -1.86 -13.79 -7.68
CA ALA A 44 -1.58 -12.73 -8.64
C ALA A 44 -1.83 -11.37 -7.99
N ALA A 45 -1.14 -11.11 -6.88
CA ALA A 45 -0.81 -9.77 -6.44
C ALA A 45 -0.04 -9.11 -7.59
N VAL A 46 -0.78 -8.46 -8.48
CA VAL A 46 -0.20 -7.69 -9.58
C VAL A 46 0.65 -6.61 -8.93
N ALA A 47 1.96 -6.83 -8.96
CA ALA A 47 2.95 -5.80 -8.72
C ALA A 47 2.72 -4.73 -9.79
N VAL A 48 1.88 -3.75 -9.45
CA VAL A 48 1.74 -2.52 -10.22
C VAL A 48 3.15 -1.96 -10.28
N ASP A 49 3.69 -1.86 -11.49
CA ASP A 49 5.03 -1.36 -11.68
C ASP A 49 5.07 0.09 -11.19
N LYS A 50 5.66 0.33 -10.02
CA LYS A 50 5.68 1.63 -9.33
C LYS A 50 6.55 2.68 -10.06
N ALA A 51 6.92 2.41 -11.32
CA ALA A 51 7.46 3.40 -12.23
C ALA A 51 6.49 4.57 -12.45
N LEU A 52 7.06 5.77 -12.52
CA LEU A 52 6.29 7.00 -12.70
C LEU A 52 5.75 7.13 -14.14
N ALA A 53 4.50 6.70 -14.34
CA ALA A 53 3.81 6.80 -15.62
C ALA A 53 3.82 8.23 -16.20
N ALA A 54 3.95 8.37 -17.52
CA ALA A 54 3.89 9.67 -18.21
C ALA A 54 2.44 10.17 -18.37
N GLU A 55 1.51 9.23 -18.40
CA GLU A 55 0.09 9.40 -18.71
C GLU A 55 -0.73 8.51 -17.77
N VAL A 56 -2.00 8.85 -17.57
CA VAL A 56 -3.02 7.94 -17.03
C VAL A 56 -4.17 7.85 -18.03
N THR A 57 -5.03 6.84 -17.94
CA THR A 57 -6.31 6.82 -18.66
C THR A 57 -7.45 7.02 -17.68
N ASP A 58 -8.53 7.69 -18.10
CA ASP A 58 -9.79 7.68 -17.36
C ASP A 58 -10.58 6.36 -17.59
N LYS A 59 -11.69 6.20 -16.86
CA LYS A 59 -12.62 5.06 -17.00
C LYS A 59 -13.29 4.94 -18.38
N ALA A 60 -13.24 5.96 -19.23
CA ALA A 60 -13.71 5.90 -20.62
C ALA A 60 -12.58 5.54 -21.61
N GLY A 61 -11.34 5.45 -21.15
CA GLY A 61 -10.15 5.19 -21.97
C GLY A 61 -9.52 6.42 -22.60
N VAL A 62 -9.89 7.64 -22.16
CA VAL A 62 -9.25 8.88 -22.61
C VAL A 62 -7.89 9.00 -21.94
N ILE A 63 -6.85 9.22 -22.74
CA ILE A 63 -5.48 9.46 -22.25
C ILE A 63 -5.39 10.87 -21.66
N ILE A 64 -4.84 10.97 -20.46
CA ILE A 64 -4.62 12.20 -19.70
C ILE A 64 -3.13 12.30 -19.41
N ASP A 65 -2.46 13.32 -19.96
CA ASP A 65 -1.08 13.68 -19.59
C ASP A 65 -0.95 13.83 -18.07
N ARG A 66 0.17 13.38 -17.48
CA ARG A 66 0.49 13.68 -16.07
C ARG A 66 0.40 15.16 -15.72
N LYS A 67 0.72 16.05 -16.67
CA LYS A 67 0.58 17.52 -16.51
C LYS A 67 -0.87 18.02 -16.54
N ALA A 68 -1.78 17.28 -17.18
CA ALA A 68 -3.21 17.61 -17.19
C ALA A 68 -3.92 17.03 -15.95
N LEU A 69 -3.44 15.93 -15.39
CA LEU A 69 -3.92 15.41 -14.10
C LEU A 69 -3.44 16.28 -12.92
N ALA A 70 -2.22 16.81 -12.98
CA ALA A 70 -1.63 17.60 -11.90
C ALA A 70 -2.48 18.81 -11.47
N GLY A 71 -2.50 19.10 -10.17
CA GLY A 71 -3.24 20.19 -9.54
C GLY A 71 -3.89 19.78 -8.22
N GLU A 72 -4.76 20.66 -7.72
CA GLU A 72 -5.46 20.49 -6.43
C GLU A 72 -6.88 19.96 -6.65
N PHE A 73 -7.29 18.99 -5.82
CA PHE A 73 -8.63 18.41 -5.77
C PHE A 73 -9.16 18.44 -4.33
N GLU A 74 -10.46 18.69 -4.15
CA GLU A 74 -11.11 18.65 -2.83
C GLU A 74 -12.34 17.73 -2.84
N GLY A 75 -12.55 17.03 -1.72
CA GLY A 75 -13.63 16.07 -1.51
C GLY A 75 -13.70 15.60 -0.07
N ASN A 76 -14.91 15.50 0.51
CA ASN A 76 -15.15 14.87 1.81
C ASN A 76 -14.30 15.40 3.00
N ASN A 77 -14.07 16.71 3.08
CA ASN A 77 -13.15 17.39 4.01
C ASN A 77 -11.65 17.05 3.84
N SER A 78 -11.29 16.39 2.74
CA SER A 78 -9.92 16.13 2.32
C SER A 78 -9.57 16.99 1.09
N LYS A 79 -8.35 17.51 1.12
CA LYS A 79 -7.62 18.06 -0.03
C LYS A 79 -6.65 16.99 -0.53
N LEU A 80 -6.45 16.89 -1.85
CA LEU A 80 -5.44 16.08 -2.51
C LEU A 80 -4.75 16.94 -3.57
N VAL A 81 -3.45 17.18 -3.42
CA VAL A 81 -2.60 17.82 -4.43
C VAL A 81 -1.82 16.72 -5.16
N ILE A 82 -1.91 16.73 -6.48
CA ILE A 82 -1.22 15.82 -7.40
C ILE A 82 -0.18 16.65 -8.18
N GLU A 83 1.11 16.38 -8.03
CA GLU A 83 2.17 17.14 -8.71
C GLU A 83 2.61 16.47 -10.02
N ALA A 84 3.00 17.28 -11.01
CA ALA A 84 3.39 16.80 -12.33
C ALA A 84 4.75 16.05 -12.36
N ASP A 85 5.53 16.14 -11.28
CA ASP A 85 6.77 15.40 -11.08
C ASP A 85 6.55 13.99 -10.49
N GLY A 86 5.33 13.67 -10.07
CA GLY A 86 4.97 12.39 -9.45
C GLY A 86 4.77 12.43 -7.93
N ALA A 87 4.96 13.57 -7.26
CA ALA A 87 4.64 13.70 -5.84
C ALA A 87 3.14 13.90 -5.59
N TYR A 88 2.65 13.55 -4.39
CA TYR A 88 1.33 13.97 -3.90
C TYR A 88 1.39 14.49 -2.47
N THR A 89 0.41 15.32 -2.10
CA THR A 89 0.11 15.68 -0.71
C THR A 89 -1.40 15.59 -0.49
N GLN A 90 -1.84 14.64 0.35
CA GLN A 90 -3.21 14.58 0.85
C GLN A 90 -3.30 15.24 2.23
N THR A 91 -4.41 15.89 2.52
CA THR A 91 -4.68 16.58 3.80
C THR A 91 -6.14 16.43 4.17
N LEU A 92 -6.43 15.69 5.24
CA LEU A 92 -7.75 15.46 5.81
C LEU A 92 -7.99 16.41 7.00
N SER A 93 -9.11 17.14 6.97
CA SER A 93 -9.60 17.94 8.10
C SER A 93 -10.66 17.16 8.86
N ALA A 94 -10.38 16.80 10.12
CA ALA A 94 -11.27 15.98 10.95
C ALA A 94 -11.27 16.46 12.41
N GLY A 95 -12.46 16.72 12.97
CA GLY A 95 -12.62 17.08 14.39
C GLY A 95 -11.92 18.38 14.83
N GLY A 96 -11.57 19.27 13.89
CA GLY A 96 -10.77 20.47 14.15
C GLY A 96 -9.25 20.23 14.14
N ALA A 97 -8.81 19.00 13.89
CA ALA A 97 -7.42 18.66 13.60
C ALA A 97 -7.19 18.46 12.09
N GLN A 98 -5.93 18.55 11.67
CA GLN A 98 -5.49 18.26 10.32
C GLN A 98 -4.53 17.06 10.35
N LEU A 99 -4.78 16.08 9.48
CA LEU A 99 -3.87 14.96 9.21
C LEU A 99 -3.39 15.07 7.76
N SER A 100 -2.10 14.91 7.51
CA SER A 100 -1.54 15.00 6.16
C SER A 100 -0.71 13.75 5.84
N SER A 101 -0.76 13.33 4.57
CA SER A 101 -0.01 12.21 4.01
C SER A 101 0.70 12.67 2.73
N THR A 102 1.93 12.24 2.52
CA THR A 102 2.76 12.60 1.37
C THR A 102 3.43 11.36 0.80
N GLY A 103 3.70 11.37 -0.51
CA GLY A 103 4.30 10.24 -1.20
C GLY A 103 4.37 10.45 -2.69
N THR A 104 4.45 9.36 -3.45
CA THR A 104 4.43 9.38 -4.91
C THR A 104 3.09 8.88 -5.46
N TRP A 105 2.82 9.17 -6.73
CA TRP A 105 1.68 8.59 -7.45
C TRP A 105 2.09 7.96 -8.78
N SER A 106 1.32 6.97 -9.22
CA SER A 106 1.53 6.23 -10.47
C SER A 106 0.20 5.76 -11.07
N ALA A 107 0.19 5.43 -12.37
CA ALA A 107 -0.98 4.82 -12.99
C ALA A 107 -1.11 3.36 -12.54
N ALA A 108 -2.28 2.97 -12.02
CA ALA A 108 -2.53 1.64 -11.44
C ALA A 108 -3.10 0.62 -12.45
N GLY A 109 -3.15 0.99 -13.74
CA GLY A 109 -3.89 0.32 -14.79
C GLY A 109 -4.89 1.27 -15.47
N PRO A 110 -5.72 0.78 -16.41
CA PRO A 110 -6.70 1.60 -17.10
C PRO A 110 -7.73 2.19 -16.13
N GLY A 111 -7.98 3.50 -16.21
CA GLY A 111 -8.95 4.17 -15.34
C GLY A 111 -8.52 4.33 -13.89
N ALA A 112 -7.26 4.09 -13.52
CA ALA A 112 -6.86 3.96 -12.11
C ALA A 112 -5.53 4.67 -11.76
N LEU A 113 -5.50 5.26 -10.57
CA LEU A 113 -4.39 5.98 -9.95
C LEU A 113 -4.01 5.31 -8.61
N LEU A 114 -2.72 5.11 -8.36
CA LEU A 114 -2.17 4.66 -7.09
C LEU A 114 -1.47 5.83 -6.40
N LEU A 115 -1.77 6.08 -5.13
CA LEU A 115 -0.95 6.87 -4.23
C LEU A 115 -0.13 5.93 -3.35
N ASP A 116 1.17 6.19 -3.23
CA ASP A 116 2.16 5.39 -2.52
C ASP A 116 2.79 6.24 -1.39
N PRO A 117 2.34 6.09 -0.13
CA PRO A 117 2.80 6.94 0.97
C PRO A 117 4.29 6.76 1.32
N THR A 118 4.92 7.84 1.75
CA THR A 118 6.31 7.81 2.29
C THR A 118 6.39 7.12 3.65
N ASP A 119 5.28 7.04 4.39
CA ASP A 119 5.18 6.30 5.65
C ASP A 119 4.92 4.80 5.37
N PRO A 120 5.86 3.89 5.67
CA PRO A 120 5.70 2.46 5.41
C PRO A 120 4.68 1.78 6.35
N ALA A 121 4.10 2.49 7.32
CA ALA A 121 2.96 2.02 8.11
C ALA A 121 1.60 2.45 7.53
N ALA A 122 1.58 3.37 6.56
CA ALA A 122 0.38 3.73 5.81
C ALA A 122 0.13 2.73 4.66
N GLN A 123 -1.06 2.78 4.06
CA GLN A 123 -1.48 1.88 2.98
C GLN A 123 -1.53 2.64 1.65
N ASP A 124 -1.10 1.99 0.56
CA ASP A 124 -1.33 2.46 -0.81
C ASP A 124 -2.83 2.75 -1.03
N VAL A 125 -3.16 3.94 -1.57
CA VAL A 125 -4.55 4.36 -1.81
C VAL A 125 -4.85 4.30 -3.31
N ARG A 126 -5.95 3.67 -3.70
CA ARG A 126 -6.40 3.61 -5.10
C ARG A 126 -7.58 4.54 -5.36
N PHE A 127 -7.44 5.34 -6.42
CA PHE A 127 -8.50 6.16 -6.98
C PHE A 127 -8.85 5.68 -8.39
N ASP A 128 -10.14 5.70 -8.68
CA ASP A 128 -10.68 5.64 -10.02
C ASP A 128 -10.59 7.03 -10.67
N VAL A 129 -9.94 7.11 -11.83
CA VAL A 129 -9.86 8.33 -12.65
C VAL A 129 -11.13 8.44 -13.49
N VAL A 130 -12.01 9.38 -13.14
CA VAL A 130 -13.27 9.62 -13.86
C VAL A 130 -13.08 10.64 -14.98
N SER A 131 -12.20 11.61 -14.77
CA SER A 131 -11.68 12.53 -15.78
C SER A 131 -10.39 13.17 -15.27
N ALA A 132 -9.80 14.11 -16.02
CA ALA A 132 -8.71 14.95 -15.51
C ALA A 132 -9.11 15.81 -14.29
N ASP A 133 -10.41 16.05 -14.06
CA ASP A 133 -10.95 16.95 -13.05
C ASP A 133 -11.67 16.22 -11.90
N GLU A 134 -11.80 14.88 -11.97
CA GLU A 134 -12.59 14.10 -11.01
C GLU A 134 -11.99 12.71 -10.73
N LEU A 135 -11.76 12.44 -9.44
CA LEU A 135 -11.25 11.18 -8.90
C LEU A 135 -12.25 10.62 -7.89
N HIS A 136 -12.59 9.33 -7.99
CA HIS A 136 -13.42 8.62 -7.02
C HIS A 136 -12.56 7.64 -6.21
N SER A 137 -12.83 7.43 -4.93
CA SER A 137 -12.21 6.32 -4.20
C SER A 137 -12.70 4.98 -4.76
N GLN A 138 -11.89 3.91 -4.66
CA GLN A 138 -12.22 2.59 -5.24
C GLN A 138 -13.53 1.97 -4.71
N ASP A 139 -14.00 2.40 -3.53
CA ASP A 139 -15.28 1.99 -2.92
C ASP A 139 -16.48 2.88 -3.34
N GLY A 140 -16.22 3.97 -4.07
CA GLY A 140 -17.22 4.97 -4.48
C GLY A 140 -17.70 5.91 -3.37
N THR A 141 -17.17 5.81 -2.14
CA THR A 141 -17.64 6.60 -0.98
C THR A 141 -17.20 8.07 -1.06
N TYR A 142 -16.05 8.36 -1.69
CA TYR A 142 -15.45 9.69 -1.75
C TYR A 142 -15.28 10.17 -3.19
N THR A 143 -15.57 11.45 -3.41
CA THR A 143 -15.45 12.11 -4.71
C THR A 143 -14.63 13.37 -4.55
N PHE A 144 -13.47 13.39 -5.20
CA PHE A 144 -12.55 14.52 -5.25
C PHE A 144 -12.71 15.23 -6.59
N LYS A 145 -12.95 16.55 -6.57
CA LYS A 145 -13.09 17.39 -7.77
C LYS A 145 -12.03 18.48 -7.76
N ARG A 146 -11.47 18.79 -8.93
CA ARG A 146 -10.44 19.82 -9.11
C ARG A 146 -10.92 21.20 -8.60
N THR A 147 -10.10 21.89 -7.82
CA THR A 147 -10.31 23.30 -7.46
C THR A 147 -9.79 24.21 -8.57
N ARG A 148 -10.41 25.39 -8.73
CA ARG A 148 -10.17 26.33 -9.85
C ARG A 148 -9.14 27.41 -9.52
#